data_AF-A0A350T2U1-F1
#
_entry.id   AF-A0A350T2U1-F1
#
_cell.length_a   1.000
_cell.length_b   1.000
_cell.length_c   1.000
_cell.angle_alpha   90.00
_cell.angle_beta   90.00
_cell.angle_gamma   90.00
#
_symmetry.space_group_name_H-M   'P 1'
#
loop_
_entity.id
_entity.type
_entity.pdbx_description
1 polymer ?
#
loop_
_entity_poly.entity_id
_entity_poly.type
_entity_poly.pdbx_seq_one_letter_code
_entity_poly.pdbx_strand_id
1 'polypeptide(L)'
;YQITYVEHNIQTSKPAWAPPSGDYEYRSSSWLKLILPDNTRILNDSRLPNDPTPLFAAGADTNVPVPLREFPITPAVLRQFGTPETAAGESVTLDKAAAWEYEYQIERPRAAQDRIYLQIAFNKNQSMRALLAEEETLLHALCRFDLRYSRLVGADKPVADQTQPTPAQLLGLVDAIEDVAAKWGSWTPNVPLQLYDWQKDDWAYYLSETVGYPNSDAPVVTIRLKPLAIKEPIGGRLFGDFPEVRVPDPQTNGPQELTHYPTSAALGDPVTYSFSWSGVVPDNQTRSFVFSNLNVLRTENARGRMWLTRNENLGELEGRTTNERFVYRSGASEFTDPLQPYIDRTVPVDIAASVTKTSDSLVGYLTPMFNEIFKIAIDNGYPWPLTKVGCRYGHDPRNAAFPVLGPGVDDQFFVYLPVMDHVPFQPSSASAFANDVAAVIRTWETAMQIPSSPTKRTGFYEFDLSVFSTLSNSMGTPVLRLRRMWIKRFD
;
A
#
# COMPACT_ATOMS: atom_id res chain seq x y z
N TYR A 1 -6.11 15.49 38.76
CA TYR A 1 -6.93 15.37 37.54
C TYR A 1 -6.65 16.57 36.64
N GLN A 2 -6.10 16.35 35.45
CA GLN A 2 -6.08 17.37 34.40
C GLN A 2 -6.96 16.87 33.26
N ILE A 3 -8.12 17.48 33.15
CA ILE A 3 -9.01 17.30 32.01
C ILE A 3 -8.50 18.28 30.94
N THR A 4 -7.79 17.76 29.94
CA THR A 4 -7.10 18.60 28.94
C THR A 4 -8.00 19.00 27.76
N TYR A 5 -9.17 18.38 27.58
CA TYR A 5 -10.18 18.85 26.62
C TYR A 5 -11.55 18.26 26.95
N VAL A 6 -12.57 19.12 27.05
CA VAL A 6 -13.99 18.73 27.04
C VAL A 6 -14.70 19.71 26.12
N GLU A 7 -14.97 19.30 24.90
CA GLU A 7 -15.95 19.98 24.06
C GLU A 7 -17.32 19.33 24.28
N HIS A 8 -18.22 20.11 24.86
CA HIS A 8 -19.64 19.83 24.82
C HIS A 8 -20.36 21.03 24.26
N ASN A 9 -21.18 20.79 23.23
CA ASN A 9 -22.27 21.68 22.89
C ASN A 9 -23.31 21.54 24.01
N ILE A 10 -23.14 22.33 25.08
CA ILE A 10 -24.06 22.36 26.22
C ILE A 10 -25.32 23.05 25.71
N GLN A 11 -26.39 22.28 25.51
CA GLN A 11 -27.70 22.86 25.20
C GLN A 11 -28.15 23.72 26.38
N THR A 12 -28.05 25.04 26.22
CA THR A 12 -28.79 25.98 27.05
C THR A 12 -30.26 25.89 26.64
N SER A 13 -31.17 25.79 27.59
CA SER A 13 -32.62 25.69 27.35
C SER A 13 -33.27 27.00 26.86
N LYS A 14 -32.57 27.83 26.08
CA LYS A 14 -33.08 29.10 25.55
C LYS A 14 -33.19 29.05 24.02
N PRO A 15 -34.29 29.58 23.44
CA PRO A 15 -34.29 30.05 22.06
C PRO A 15 -33.21 31.12 21.85
N ALA A 16 -32.66 31.22 20.64
CA ALA A 16 -31.49 32.05 20.29
C ALA A 16 -31.59 33.57 20.57
N TRP A 17 -32.73 34.09 21.04
CA TRP A 17 -33.00 35.51 21.20
C TRP A 17 -33.07 36.02 22.65
N ALA A 18 -32.89 35.17 23.66
CA ALA A 18 -33.06 35.58 25.07
C ALA A 18 -31.77 36.16 25.70
N PRO A 19 -31.83 37.32 26.39
CA PRO A 19 -30.65 38.03 26.90
C PRO A 19 -29.92 37.28 28.03
N PRO A 20 -28.62 37.56 28.26
CA PRO A 20 -27.81 36.91 29.28
C PRO A 20 -28.09 37.55 30.64
N SER A 21 -28.88 36.89 31.47
CA SER A 21 -29.06 37.24 32.89
C SER A 21 -28.77 36.02 33.74
N GLY A 22 -28.01 36.23 34.81
CA GLY A 22 -27.41 35.22 35.67
C GLY A 22 -28.39 34.21 36.26
N ASP A 23 -27.82 33.07 36.64
CA ASP A 23 -28.43 31.81 37.07
C ASP A 23 -28.67 30.83 35.92
N TYR A 24 -27.56 30.39 35.33
CA TYR A 24 -27.52 29.25 34.41
C TYR A 24 -27.46 27.95 35.21
N GLU A 25 -28.58 27.22 35.31
CA GLU A 25 -28.57 25.85 35.81
C GLU A 25 -27.78 24.96 34.84
N TYR A 26 -26.55 24.62 35.21
CA TYR A 26 -25.81 23.53 34.58
C TYR A 26 -26.57 22.22 34.81
N ARG A 27 -27.29 21.73 33.79
CA ARG A 27 -27.80 20.37 33.83
C ARG A 27 -26.68 19.40 33.50
N SER A 28 -26.37 18.52 34.45
CA SER A 28 -25.48 17.39 34.24
C SER A 28 -25.94 16.59 33.01
N SER A 29 -25.00 16.30 32.11
CA SER A 29 -25.24 15.44 30.95
C SER A 29 -25.90 14.12 31.38
N SER A 30 -27.04 13.78 30.77
CA SER A 30 -27.76 12.52 31.04
C SER A 30 -27.02 11.28 30.48
N TRP A 31 -25.96 11.50 29.71
CA TRP A 31 -25.27 10.46 28.93
C TRP A 31 -23.80 10.25 29.30
N LEU A 32 -23.17 11.17 30.03
CA LEU A 32 -21.81 11.02 30.54
C LEU A 32 -21.81 11.20 32.06
N LYS A 33 -21.77 10.08 32.79
CA LYS A 33 -21.42 10.06 34.21
C LYS A 33 -20.01 9.51 34.35
N LEU A 34 -19.06 10.37 34.69
CA LEU A 34 -17.76 9.92 35.13
C LEU A 34 -17.95 9.25 36.50
N ILE A 35 -17.55 7.98 36.61
CA ILE A 35 -17.47 7.31 37.91
C ILE A 35 -16.24 7.90 38.60
N LEU A 36 -16.50 8.86 39.49
CA LEU A 36 -15.45 9.44 40.31
C LEU A 36 -15.09 8.46 41.45
N PRO A 37 -13.80 8.37 41.83
CA PRO A 37 -13.31 7.43 42.84
C PRO A 37 -13.90 7.62 44.24
N ASP A 38 -14.57 8.73 44.50
CA ASP A 38 -15.24 9.07 45.75
C ASP A 38 -16.71 8.62 45.80
N ASN A 39 -17.22 7.98 44.74
CA ASN A 39 -18.59 7.47 44.72
C ASN A 39 -18.69 6.16 45.52
N THR A 40 -18.79 6.29 46.84
CA THR A 40 -18.93 5.23 47.84
C THR A 40 -20.06 4.23 47.57
N ARG A 41 -21.00 4.56 46.67
CA ARG A 41 -22.10 3.69 46.27
C ARG A 41 -21.67 2.60 45.27
N ILE A 42 -20.61 2.84 44.50
CA ILE A 42 -20.11 1.92 43.46
C ILE A 42 -19.05 0.98 44.05
N LEU A 43 -18.23 1.46 44.99
CA LEU A 43 -17.21 0.66 45.69
C LEU A 43 -17.80 -0.44 46.59
N ASN A 44 -19.11 -0.35 46.92
CA ASN A 44 -19.81 -1.31 47.77
C ASN A 44 -20.76 -2.24 47.00
N ASP A 45 -20.80 -2.19 45.66
CA ASP A 45 -21.66 -3.08 44.87
C ASP A 45 -20.96 -4.43 44.63
N SER A 46 -21.46 -5.47 45.31
CA SER A 46 -21.01 -6.86 45.19
C SER A 46 -21.21 -7.47 43.79
N ARG A 47 -21.75 -6.71 42.82
CA ARG A 47 -21.94 -7.11 41.42
C ARG A 47 -20.78 -6.70 40.50
N LEU A 48 -19.79 -5.94 41.00
CA LEU A 48 -18.58 -5.69 40.23
C LEU A 48 -17.68 -6.93 40.27
N PRO A 49 -17.38 -7.58 39.12
CA PRO A 49 -16.68 -8.86 39.10
C PRO A 49 -15.27 -8.83 39.70
N ASN A 50 -14.66 -7.64 39.78
CA ASN A 50 -13.30 -7.41 40.28
C ASN A 50 -13.31 -6.21 41.22
N ASP A 51 -12.53 -6.27 42.30
CA ASP A 51 -12.26 -5.16 43.20
C ASP A 51 -11.60 -4.01 42.43
N PRO A 52 -12.23 -2.82 42.32
CA PRO A 52 -11.69 -1.71 41.55
C PRO A 52 -10.67 -0.87 42.34
N THR A 53 -10.37 -1.20 43.60
CA THR A 53 -9.37 -0.47 44.42
C THR A 53 -7.98 -0.29 43.79
N PRO A 54 -7.43 -1.20 42.95
CA PRO A 54 -6.13 -0.98 42.31
C PRO A 54 -6.11 0.19 41.32
N LEU A 55 -7.25 0.54 40.70
CA LEU A 55 -7.38 1.67 39.78
C LEU A 55 -7.34 3.03 40.48
N PHE A 56 -7.51 3.03 41.80
CA PHE A 56 -7.73 4.22 42.63
C PHE A 56 -6.70 4.37 43.76
N ALA A 57 -5.56 3.68 43.66
CA ALA A 57 -4.46 3.82 44.60
C ALA A 57 -4.00 5.30 44.64
N ALA A 58 -3.96 5.88 45.85
CA ALA A 58 -3.61 7.28 46.05
C ALA A 58 -2.23 7.59 45.45
N GLY A 59 -2.18 8.56 44.53
CA GLY A 59 -0.94 9.01 43.87
C GLY A 59 -0.67 8.42 42.49
N ALA A 60 -1.51 7.51 41.98
CA ALA A 60 -1.44 7.09 40.58
C ALA A 60 -2.15 8.11 39.68
N ASP A 61 -1.48 8.57 38.62
CA ASP A 61 -2.12 9.37 37.58
C ASP A 61 -3.15 8.50 36.84
N THR A 62 -4.42 8.58 37.24
CA THR A 62 -5.52 7.86 36.57
C THR A 62 -5.88 8.59 35.28
N ASN A 63 -5.41 8.09 34.14
CA ASN A 63 -5.80 8.58 32.83
C ASN A 63 -7.15 7.95 32.44
N VAL A 64 -8.22 8.74 32.41
CA VAL A 64 -9.56 8.25 32.07
C VAL A 64 -9.80 8.48 30.56
N PRO A 65 -9.86 7.42 29.74
CA PRO A 65 -10.06 7.57 28.31
C PRO A 65 -11.50 8.03 28.02
N VAL A 66 -11.64 9.19 27.38
CA VAL A 66 -12.94 9.72 26.95
C VAL A 66 -13.21 9.29 25.51
N PRO A 67 -14.32 8.57 25.22
CA PRO A 67 -14.70 8.22 23.86
C PRO A 67 -15.04 9.47 23.05
N LEU A 68 -14.50 9.56 21.84
CA LEU A 68 -14.89 10.57 20.87
C LEU A 68 -16.14 10.11 20.11
N ARG A 69 -17.12 10.99 19.94
CA ARG A 69 -18.42 10.70 19.29
C ARG A 69 -18.48 11.20 17.85
N GLU A 70 -17.42 10.97 17.12
CA GLU A 70 -17.29 11.38 15.73
C GLU A 70 -16.55 10.28 14.96
N PHE A 71 -16.90 10.13 13.69
CA PHE A 71 -16.17 9.21 12.82
C PHE A 71 -14.76 9.75 12.59
N PRO A 72 -13.74 8.88 12.55
CA PRO A 72 -12.41 9.32 12.15
C PRO A 72 -12.45 9.81 10.70
N ILE A 73 -11.72 10.89 10.44
CA ILE A 73 -11.62 11.48 9.10
C ILE A 73 -10.87 10.50 8.20
N THR A 74 -11.51 10.06 7.11
CA THR A 74 -10.92 9.16 6.13
C THR A 74 -9.57 9.71 5.63
N PRO A 75 -8.47 8.91 5.65
CA PRO A 75 -7.18 9.36 5.15
C PRO A 75 -7.24 9.80 3.68
N ALA A 76 -6.48 10.81 3.29
CA ALA A 76 -6.30 11.16 1.90
C ALA A 76 -5.15 10.32 1.30
N VAL A 77 -5.40 9.60 0.22
CA VAL A 77 -4.31 8.97 -0.56
C VAL A 77 -3.74 10.00 -1.51
N LEU A 78 -2.44 10.26 -1.40
CA LEU A 78 -1.77 11.27 -2.22
C LEU A 78 -1.13 10.65 -3.46
N ARG A 79 -0.39 9.56 -3.28
CA ARG A 79 0.30 8.85 -4.37
C ARG A 79 0.44 7.36 -4.09
N GLN A 80 0.50 6.59 -5.16
CA GLN A 80 1.11 5.26 -5.19
C GLN A 80 2.15 5.24 -6.30
N PHE A 81 3.30 4.63 -6.04
CA PHE A 81 4.43 4.64 -6.96
C PHE A 81 5.13 3.29 -6.96
N GLY A 82 5.77 2.95 -8.08
CA GLY A 82 6.30 1.62 -8.33
C GLY A 82 7.51 1.74 -9.23
N THR A 83 8.69 1.46 -8.69
CA THR A 83 9.95 1.61 -9.43
C THR A 83 10.77 0.34 -9.39
N PRO A 84 11.49 0.01 -10.47
CA PRO A 84 12.56 -0.98 -10.40
C PRO A 84 13.58 -0.57 -9.32
N GLU A 85 14.03 -1.51 -8.48
CA GLU A 85 14.85 -1.22 -7.28
C GLU A 85 16.29 -0.77 -7.61
N THR A 86 16.69 -0.91 -8.87
CA THR A 86 17.99 -0.45 -9.39
C THR A 86 17.74 0.49 -10.56
N ALA A 87 18.58 1.52 -10.69
CA ALA A 87 18.45 2.47 -11.78
C ALA A 87 18.77 1.79 -13.12
N ALA A 88 18.19 2.30 -14.21
CA ALA A 88 18.61 1.91 -15.56
C ALA A 88 20.10 2.26 -15.73
N GLY A 89 20.97 1.25 -15.85
CA GLY A 89 22.41 1.45 -16.01
C GLY A 89 23.29 0.70 -14.99
N GLU A 90 22.72 0.24 -13.87
CA GLU A 90 23.47 -0.50 -12.84
C GLU A 90 23.60 -1.99 -13.18
N SER A 91 24.73 -2.61 -12.83
CA SER A 91 24.89 -4.07 -12.94
C SER A 91 23.96 -4.73 -11.92
N VAL A 92 23.00 -5.52 -12.40
CA VAL A 92 22.01 -6.20 -11.56
C VAL A 92 22.24 -7.71 -11.67
N THR A 93 22.30 -8.38 -10.53
CA THR A 93 22.29 -9.84 -10.45
C THR A 93 20.92 -10.38 -10.91
N LEU A 94 20.87 -11.60 -11.46
CA LEU A 94 19.64 -12.15 -12.06
C LEU A 94 18.47 -12.24 -11.06
N ASP A 95 18.76 -12.47 -9.78
CA ASP A 95 17.81 -12.50 -8.67
C ASP A 95 17.13 -11.12 -8.42
N LYS A 96 17.89 -10.03 -8.54
CA LYS A 96 17.40 -8.66 -8.36
C LYS A 96 16.85 -8.03 -9.64
N ALA A 97 17.02 -8.68 -10.79
CA ALA A 97 16.60 -8.13 -12.07
C ALA A 97 15.08 -7.90 -12.14
N ALA A 98 14.31 -8.73 -11.44
CA ALA A 98 12.86 -8.68 -11.29
C ALA A 98 12.38 -7.92 -10.04
N ALA A 99 13.30 -7.30 -9.29
CA ALA A 99 12.99 -6.60 -8.05
C ALA A 99 12.45 -5.18 -8.30
N TRP A 100 11.46 -4.78 -7.49
CA TRP A 100 10.84 -3.47 -7.51
C TRP A 100 10.47 -3.00 -6.10
N GLU A 101 10.27 -1.70 -5.99
CA GLU A 101 9.81 -0.99 -4.80
C GLU A 101 8.38 -0.49 -5.02
N TYR A 102 7.52 -0.69 -4.04
CA TYR A 102 6.17 -0.10 -3.98
C TYR A 102 6.09 0.96 -2.89
N GLU A 103 5.69 2.17 -3.24
CA GLU A 103 5.43 3.25 -2.30
C GLU A 103 3.94 3.60 -2.24
N TYR A 104 3.41 3.73 -1.03
CA TYR A 104 2.05 4.22 -0.76
C TYR A 104 2.10 5.42 0.19
N GLN A 105 1.64 6.58 -0.28
CA GLN A 105 1.67 7.83 0.47
C GLN A 105 0.28 8.32 0.82
N ILE A 106 0.12 8.69 2.09
CA ILE A 106 -1.13 9.18 2.66
C ILE A 106 -0.92 10.45 3.47
N GLU A 107 -1.98 11.24 3.59
CA GLU A 107 -2.11 12.32 4.55
C GLU A 107 -3.32 12.06 5.43
N ARG A 108 -3.20 12.37 6.72
CA ARG A 108 -4.35 12.32 7.62
C ARG A 108 -4.20 13.32 8.77
N PRO A 109 -5.32 13.77 9.35
CA PRO A 109 -5.33 14.39 10.67
C PRO A 109 -5.00 13.36 11.76
N ARG A 110 -4.36 13.82 12.82
CA ARG A 110 -3.99 13.00 13.98
C ARG A 110 -5.05 13.09 15.09
N ALA A 111 -5.46 11.94 15.61
CA ALA A 111 -6.15 11.85 16.91
C ALA A 111 -5.59 10.68 17.74
N ALA A 112 -5.46 10.86 19.06
CA ALA A 112 -4.85 9.87 19.95
C ALA A 112 -5.67 8.57 20.08
N GLN A 113 -6.98 8.67 19.91
CA GLN A 113 -7.93 7.55 19.95
C GLN A 113 -8.03 6.79 18.63
N ASP A 114 -7.24 7.18 17.61
CA ASP A 114 -7.23 6.52 16.31
C ASP A 114 -6.24 5.36 16.29
N ARG A 115 -6.74 4.22 15.84
CA ARG A 115 -5.99 3.05 15.41
C ARG A 115 -5.99 3.04 13.88
N ILE A 116 -4.85 2.70 13.31
CA ILE A 116 -4.65 2.77 11.87
C ILE A 116 -4.41 1.36 11.34
N TYR A 117 -5.02 1.06 10.21
CA TYR A 117 -4.80 -0.18 9.49
C TYR A 117 -4.27 0.12 8.11
N LEU A 118 -3.13 -0.50 7.77
CA LEU A 118 -2.54 -0.47 6.44
C LEU A 118 -2.63 -1.86 5.84
N GLN A 119 -3.14 -1.94 4.62
CA GLN A 119 -3.18 -3.16 3.82
C GLN A 119 -2.50 -2.90 2.48
N ILE A 120 -1.65 -3.84 2.07
CA ILE A 120 -1.08 -3.90 0.72
C ILE A 120 -1.64 -5.14 0.05
N ALA A 121 -2.51 -4.90 -0.93
CA ALA A 121 -3.16 -5.95 -1.69
C ALA A 121 -2.33 -6.29 -2.92
N PHE A 122 -1.95 -7.56 -3.09
CA PHE A 122 -1.17 -8.00 -4.24
C PHE A 122 -2.02 -8.77 -5.25
N ASN A 123 -1.52 -8.80 -6.49
CA ASN A 123 -2.04 -9.66 -7.56
C ASN A 123 -3.54 -9.50 -7.80
N LYS A 124 -4.03 -8.26 -7.76
CA LYS A 124 -5.44 -7.96 -8.00
C LYS A 124 -5.69 -7.86 -9.49
N ASN A 125 -6.71 -8.56 -9.97
CA ASN A 125 -7.21 -8.32 -11.31
C ASN A 125 -7.63 -6.85 -11.41
N GLN A 126 -7.24 -6.19 -12.49
CA GLN A 126 -7.80 -4.89 -12.82
C GLN A 126 -9.28 -5.11 -13.10
N SER A 127 -10.14 -4.80 -12.12
CA SER A 127 -11.54 -4.65 -12.41
C SER A 127 -11.65 -3.42 -13.29
N MET A 128 -12.23 -3.54 -14.49
CA MET A 128 -12.98 -2.42 -15.03
C MET A 128 -14.10 -2.17 -14.03
N ARG A 129 -13.82 -1.42 -12.95
CA ARG A 129 -14.86 -0.70 -12.25
C ARG A 129 -15.33 0.30 -13.27
N ALA A 130 -16.30 -0.17 -14.04
CA ALA A 130 -17.13 0.68 -14.84
C ALA A 130 -17.52 1.85 -13.94
N LEU A 131 -17.61 3.02 -14.55
CA LEU A 131 -18.23 4.23 -14.04
C LEU A 131 -19.73 4.02 -13.64
N LEU A 132 -20.12 2.80 -13.29
CA LEU A 132 -21.45 2.35 -12.89
C LEU A 132 -21.54 2.40 -11.38
N ALA A 133 -21.45 3.61 -10.84
CA ALA A 133 -22.21 3.95 -9.64
C ALA A 133 -23.33 4.89 -10.06
N GLU A 134 -24.19 4.43 -10.97
CA GLU A 134 -25.45 5.10 -11.35
C GLU A 134 -26.58 4.84 -10.35
N GLU A 135 -26.29 4.33 -9.15
CA GLU A 135 -27.33 4.25 -8.11
C GLU A 135 -27.36 5.54 -7.29
N GLU A 136 -28.46 6.26 -7.41
CA GLU A 136 -28.76 7.46 -6.66
C GLU A 136 -28.97 7.13 -5.16
N THR A 137 -27.87 7.05 -4.41
CA THR A 137 -27.85 6.73 -2.96
C THR A 137 -28.53 7.77 -2.05
N LEU A 138 -28.79 7.40 -0.78
CA LEU A 138 -29.21 8.35 0.26
C LEU A 138 -28.24 9.54 0.39
N LEU A 139 -26.94 9.33 0.23
CA LEU A 139 -25.96 10.42 0.26
C LEU A 139 -26.24 11.44 -0.86
N HIS A 140 -26.54 10.97 -2.07
CA HIS A 140 -26.91 11.87 -3.17
C HIS A 140 -28.21 12.66 -2.88
N ALA A 141 -29.18 12.05 -2.20
CA ALA A 141 -30.40 12.75 -1.76
C ALA A 141 -30.10 13.79 -0.66
N LEU A 142 -29.26 13.45 0.32
CA LEU A 142 -28.85 14.37 1.40
C LEU A 142 -28.05 15.56 0.86
N CYS A 143 -27.09 15.34 -0.05
CA CYS A 143 -26.34 16.43 -0.68
C CYS A 143 -27.26 17.36 -1.50
N ARG A 144 -28.27 16.81 -2.20
CA ARG A 144 -29.27 17.61 -2.92
C ARG A 144 -30.14 18.42 -1.97
N PHE A 145 -30.56 17.83 -0.85
CA PHE A 145 -31.26 18.54 0.22
C PHE A 145 -30.42 19.69 0.77
N ASP A 146 -29.17 19.42 1.16
CA ASP A 146 -28.27 20.41 1.76
C ASP A 146 -28.00 21.59 0.81
N LEU A 147 -27.73 21.31 -0.47
CA LEU A 147 -27.54 22.33 -1.49
C LEU A 147 -28.80 23.19 -1.69
N ARG A 148 -29.98 22.58 -1.71
CA ARG A 148 -31.28 23.28 -1.89
C ARG A 148 -31.65 24.08 -0.65
N TYR A 149 -31.44 23.52 0.54
CA TYR A 149 -31.69 24.17 1.82
C TYR A 149 -30.79 25.39 1.99
N SER A 150 -29.48 25.25 1.78
CA SER A 150 -28.49 26.34 1.88
C SER A 150 -28.82 27.52 0.97
N ARG A 151 -29.29 27.25 -0.26
CA ARG A 151 -29.77 28.27 -1.21
C ARG A 151 -31.10 28.91 -0.79
N LEU A 152 -31.96 28.17 -0.10
CA LEU A 152 -33.25 28.66 0.37
C LEU A 152 -33.11 29.57 1.60
N VAL A 153 -32.21 29.23 2.52
CA VAL A 153 -31.91 30.06 3.70
C VAL A 153 -30.94 31.21 3.39
N GLY A 154 -30.41 31.28 2.16
CA GLY A 154 -29.46 32.29 1.73
C GLY A 154 -28.19 32.30 2.61
N ALA A 155 -27.72 31.14 3.04
CA ALA A 155 -26.53 31.00 3.89
C ALA A 155 -25.25 31.52 3.20
N ASP A 156 -25.29 31.69 1.89
CA ASP A 156 -24.27 32.27 1.03
C ASP A 156 -24.36 33.80 0.90
N LYS A 157 -25.38 34.45 1.49
CA LYS A 157 -25.64 35.89 1.36
C LYS A 157 -25.76 36.60 2.71
N PRO A 158 -25.36 37.88 2.81
CA PRO A 158 -25.66 38.73 3.97
C PRO A 158 -27.17 38.76 4.24
N VAL A 159 -27.57 38.83 5.51
CA VAL A 159 -28.99 38.81 5.95
C VAL A 159 -29.84 39.87 5.24
N ALA A 160 -29.26 41.01 4.87
CA ALA A 160 -29.93 42.09 4.16
C ALA A 160 -30.31 41.75 2.70
N ASP A 161 -29.61 40.79 2.09
CA ASP A 161 -29.78 40.36 0.69
C ASP A 161 -30.55 39.04 0.56
N GLN A 162 -31.05 38.51 1.68
CA GLN A 162 -31.87 37.30 1.71
C GLN A 162 -33.29 37.63 1.23
N THR A 163 -33.67 37.06 0.09
CA THR A 163 -35.03 37.19 -0.46
C THR A 163 -35.93 36.07 0.06
N GLN A 164 -37.22 36.36 0.21
CA GLN A 164 -38.22 35.32 0.49
C GLN A 164 -38.17 34.22 -0.58
N PRO A 165 -38.16 32.92 -0.20
CA PRO A 165 -38.11 31.85 -1.17
C PRO A 165 -39.39 31.79 -2.01
N THR A 166 -39.21 31.57 -3.31
CA THR A 166 -40.32 31.42 -4.26
C THR A 166 -41.07 30.10 -4.03
N PRO A 167 -42.36 30.02 -4.44
CA PRO A 167 -43.11 28.76 -4.40
C PRO A 167 -42.40 27.59 -5.11
N ALA A 168 -41.71 27.85 -6.22
CA ALA A 168 -40.94 26.84 -6.94
C ALA A 168 -39.72 26.33 -6.14
N GLN A 169 -39.03 27.21 -5.41
CA GLN A 169 -37.92 26.82 -4.54
C GLN A 169 -38.40 26.00 -3.33
N LEU A 170 -39.55 26.36 -2.76
CA LEU A 170 -40.18 25.60 -1.68
C LEU A 170 -40.59 24.20 -2.16
N LEU A 171 -41.19 24.10 -3.35
CA LEU A 171 -41.58 22.82 -3.94
C LEU A 171 -40.36 21.93 -4.20
N GLY A 172 -39.28 22.50 -4.75
CA GLY A 172 -38.03 21.77 -4.92
C GLY A 172 -37.38 21.32 -3.61
N LEU A 173 -37.57 22.03 -2.50
CA LEU A 173 -37.12 21.57 -1.18
C LEU A 173 -37.99 20.41 -0.67
N VAL A 174 -39.30 20.48 -0.86
CA VAL A 174 -40.24 19.40 -0.51
C VAL A 174 -39.86 18.12 -1.26
N ASP A 175 -39.63 18.19 -2.57
CA ASP A 175 -39.19 17.03 -3.37
C ASP A 175 -37.90 16.40 -2.81
N ALA A 176 -36.95 17.23 -2.35
CA ALA A 176 -35.69 16.73 -1.77
C ALA A 176 -35.90 16.10 -0.39
N ILE A 177 -36.82 16.64 0.42
CA ILE A 177 -37.20 16.06 1.72
C ILE A 177 -37.89 14.71 1.52
N GLU A 178 -38.81 14.62 0.56
CA GLU A 178 -39.51 13.38 0.24
C GLU A 178 -38.55 12.32 -0.31
N ASP A 179 -37.60 12.70 -1.18
CA ASP A 179 -36.55 11.79 -1.68
C ASP A 179 -35.65 11.29 -0.53
N VAL A 180 -35.22 12.18 0.38
CA VAL A 180 -34.47 11.78 1.58
C VAL A 180 -35.31 10.83 2.44
N ALA A 181 -36.57 11.15 2.73
CA ALA A 181 -37.43 10.33 3.58
C ALA A 181 -37.69 8.93 2.99
N ALA A 182 -37.98 8.85 1.69
CA ALA A 182 -38.21 7.60 0.97
C ALA A 182 -36.96 6.72 0.98
N LYS A 183 -35.78 7.31 0.73
CA LYS A 183 -34.51 6.58 0.77
C LYS A 183 -34.07 6.25 2.20
N TRP A 184 -34.40 7.08 3.20
CA TRP A 184 -34.05 6.84 4.61
C TRP A 184 -34.79 5.65 5.20
N GLY A 185 -36.08 5.48 4.88
CA GLY A 185 -36.88 4.36 5.39
C GLY A 185 -36.40 2.98 4.91
N SER A 186 -35.75 2.93 3.74
CA SER A 186 -35.12 1.73 3.17
C SER A 186 -33.60 1.72 3.34
N TRP A 187 -33.03 2.78 3.93
CA TRP A 187 -31.61 2.88 4.19
C TRP A 187 -31.26 1.93 5.32
N THR A 188 -30.67 0.81 4.93
CA THR A 188 -29.78 0.09 5.83
C THR A 188 -28.44 0.82 5.81
N PRO A 189 -27.69 0.88 6.94
CA PRO A 189 -26.31 1.32 6.90
C PRO A 189 -25.57 0.50 5.85
N ASN A 190 -25.42 1.06 4.65
CA ASN A 190 -24.86 0.36 3.50
C ASN A 190 -23.34 0.32 3.56
N VAL A 191 -22.81 0.40 4.78
CA VAL A 191 -21.52 -0.14 5.12
C VAL A 191 -21.91 -1.40 5.88
N PRO A 192 -22.04 -2.58 5.23
CA PRO A 192 -21.62 -3.79 5.95
C PRO A 192 -20.34 -3.35 6.66
N LEU A 193 -20.24 -3.55 7.98
CA LEU A 193 -18.94 -3.48 8.65
C LEU A 193 -18.02 -4.14 7.64
N GLN A 194 -17.18 -3.38 6.92
CA GLN A 194 -16.20 -4.01 6.09
C GLN A 194 -15.24 -4.49 7.17
N LEU A 195 -15.58 -5.65 7.74
CA LEU A 195 -14.65 -6.60 8.28
C LEU A 195 -13.80 -6.86 7.05
N TYR A 196 -12.77 -6.02 6.90
CA TYR A 196 -11.95 -6.01 5.71
C TYR A 196 -11.33 -7.39 5.66
N ASP A 197 -11.88 -8.24 4.80
CA ASP A 197 -11.39 -9.58 4.63
C ASP A 197 -10.04 -9.46 3.93
N TRP A 198 -8.99 -9.57 4.74
CA TRP A 198 -7.63 -9.81 4.27
C TRP A 198 -7.71 -10.86 3.18
N GLN A 199 -7.23 -10.57 1.97
CA GLN A 199 -7.27 -11.56 0.91
C GLN A 199 -5.98 -12.38 0.94
N LYS A 200 -5.99 -13.47 0.19
CA LYS A 200 -4.86 -14.39 0.04
C LYS A 200 -3.55 -13.62 -0.25
N ASP A 201 -2.52 -13.86 0.55
CA ASP A 201 -1.16 -13.29 0.42
C ASP A 201 -1.03 -11.76 0.60
N ASP A 202 -2.11 -11.06 1.00
CA ASP A 202 -2.06 -9.61 1.27
C ASP A 202 -1.25 -9.31 2.54
N TRP A 203 -0.50 -8.20 2.52
CA TRP A 203 0.21 -7.73 3.71
C TRP A 203 -0.63 -6.74 4.49
N ALA A 204 -0.48 -6.79 5.81
CA ALA A 204 -1.41 -6.20 6.73
C ALA A 204 -0.68 -5.70 7.97
N TYR A 205 -0.98 -4.48 8.39
CA TYR A 205 -0.32 -3.86 9.54
C TYR A 205 -1.32 -3.07 10.38
N TYR A 206 -1.14 -3.18 11.68
CA TYR A 206 -1.69 -2.25 12.65
C TYR A 206 -0.65 -1.17 12.95
N LEU A 207 -1.07 0.10 12.95
CA LEU A 207 -0.22 1.21 13.31
C LEU A 207 -0.84 2.05 14.44
N SER A 208 0.02 2.56 15.30
CA SER A 208 -0.31 3.56 16.32
C SER A 208 0.76 4.64 16.34
N GLU A 209 0.34 5.86 16.63
CA GLU A 209 1.23 7.02 16.63
C GLU A 209 1.12 7.77 17.95
N THR A 210 2.26 8.04 18.57
CA THR A 210 2.35 8.77 19.84
C THR A 210 3.33 9.92 19.69
N VAL A 211 3.13 10.97 20.50
CA VAL A 211 4.08 12.09 20.58
C VAL A 211 4.55 12.20 22.02
N GLY A 212 5.84 11.96 22.21
CA GLY A 212 6.53 12.24 23.45
C GLY A 212 6.87 13.73 23.53
N TYR A 213 6.74 14.29 24.74
CA TYR A 213 7.10 15.68 25.04
C TYR A 213 6.41 16.71 24.12
N PRO A 214 5.06 16.72 24.00
CA PRO A 214 4.34 17.56 23.03
C PRO A 214 4.55 19.07 23.21
N ASN A 215 4.96 19.50 24.41
CA ASN A 215 5.23 20.90 24.75
C ASN A 215 6.73 21.26 24.72
N SER A 216 7.58 20.36 24.21
CA SER A 216 9.02 20.59 24.02
C SER A 216 9.28 21.35 22.71
N ASP A 217 10.44 21.98 22.58
CA ASP A 217 10.92 22.49 21.30
C ASP A 217 11.30 21.36 20.32
N ALA A 218 11.46 20.14 20.84
CA ALA A 218 11.80 18.93 20.09
C ALA A 218 10.91 17.73 20.49
N PRO A 219 9.59 17.73 20.18
CA PRO A 219 8.74 16.59 20.42
C PRO A 219 9.17 15.39 19.58
N VAL A 220 9.03 14.18 20.13
CA VAL A 220 9.41 12.93 19.46
C VAL A 220 8.15 12.22 19.00
N VAL A 221 7.97 12.11 17.69
CA VAL A 221 6.89 11.32 17.09
C VAL A 221 7.35 9.88 17.00
N THR A 222 6.51 8.96 17.45
CA THR A 222 6.78 7.52 17.44
C THR A 222 5.64 6.78 16.76
N ILE A 223 5.96 6.07 15.68
CA ILE A 223 5.06 5.22 14.91
C ILE A 223 5.38 3.77 15.26
N ARG A 224 4.45 3.11 15.95
CA ARG A 224 4.56 1.68 16.24
C ARG A 224 3.75 0.91 15.22
N LEU A 225 4.40 -0.01 14.51
CA LEU A 225 3.84 -0.86 13.47
C LEU A 225 3.87 -2.31 13.93
N LYS A 226 2.74 -3.00 13.85
CA LYS A 226 2.60 -4.42 14.18
C LYS A 226 2.08 -5.15 12.94
N PRO A 227 2.88 -6.06 12.34
CA PRO A 227 2.41 -6.93 11.28
C PRO A 227 1.25 -7.82 11.75
N LEU A 228 0.29 -8.03 10.87
CA LEU A 228 -0.81 -8.97 11.05
C LEU A 228 -0.54 -10.20 10.19
N ALA A 229 -1.01 -11.36 10.66
CA ALA A 229 -0.80 -12.62 9.94
C ALA A 229 -1.47 -12.58 8.56
N ILE A 230 -0.74 -13.03 7.54
CA ILE A 230 -1.24 -13.17 6.18
C ILE A 230 -2.35 -14.23 6.17
N LYS A 231 -3.51 -13.89 5.59
CA LYS A 231 -4.59 -14.84 5.36
C LYS A 231 -4.22 -15.72 4.17
N GLU A 232 -4.31 -17.04 4.32
CA GLU A 232 -4.00 -18.03 3.28
C GLU A 232 -2.62 -17.80 2.61
N PRO A 233 -1.53 -17.91 3.37
CA PRO A 233 -0.19 -17.60 2.89
C PRO A 233 0.25 -18.48 1.72
N ILE A 234 0.90 -17.88 0.72
CA ILE A 234 1.57 -18.61 -0.37
C ILE A 234 3.05 -18.78 -0.02
N GLY A 235 3.61 -19.96 -0.33
CA GLY A 235 5.02 -20.25 -0.06
C GLY A 235 5.40 -20.28 1.42
N GLY A 236 4.43 -20.46 2.32
CA GLY A 236 4.65 -20.53 3.78
C GLY A 236 4.95 -19.18 4.46
N ARG A 237 4.84 -18.06 3.74
CA ARG A 237 5.10 -16.72 4.30
C ARG A 237 3.96 -16.26 5.22
N LEU A 238 4.22 -16.16 6.52
CA LEU A 238 3.17 -15.84 7.50
C LEU A 238 2.92 -14.35 7.71
N PHE A 239 3.88 -13.48 7.38
CA PHE A 239 3.82 -12.03 7.60
C PHE A 239 4.48 -11.26 6.45
N GLY A 240 4.07 -10.00 6.25
CA GLY A 240 4.70 -9.08 5.29
C GLY A 240 6.02 -8.51 5.80
N ASP A 241 6.80 -7.88 4.91
CA ASP A 241 8.03 -7.18 5.30
C ASP A 241 7.75 -5.86 6.01
N PHE A 242 8.67 -5.43 6.86
CA PHE A 242 8.59 -4.09 7.44
C PHE A 242 8.81 -3.05 6.34
N PRO A 243 7.89 -2.08 6.16
CA PRO A 243 8.14 -0.99 5.23
C PRO A 243 9.24 -0.07 5.77
N GLU A 244 9.95 0.61 4.89
CA GLU A 244 10.59 1.86 5.26
C GLU A 244 9.50 2.94 5.38
N VAL A 245 9.63 3.83 6.37
CA VAL A 245 8.68 4.91 6.58
C VAL A 245 9.38 6.23 6.25
N ARG A 246 8.85 6.97 5.26
CA ARG A 246 9.33 8.33 4.97
C ARG A 246 8.37 9.37 5.54
N VAL A 247 8.92 10.38 6.22
CA VAL A 247 8.19 11.50 6.81
C VAL A 247 8.76 12.83 6.31
N PRO A 248 7.98 13.93 6.31
CA PRO A 248 8.54 15.25 6.04
C PRO A 248 9.59 15.64 7.08
N ASP A 249 10.74 16.12 6.62
CA ASP A 249 11.79 16.67 7.46
C ASP A 249 11.34 18.04 8.00
N PRO A 250 11.42 18.27 9.33
CA PRO A 250 10.91 19.51 9.93
C PRO A 250 11.63 20.78 9.50
N GLN A 251 12.87 20.70 9.02
CA GLN A 251 13.69 21.86 8.65
C GLN A 251 13.72 22.11 7.14
N THR A 252 13.76 21.04 6.34
CA THR A 252 13.94 21.11 4.90
C THR A 252 12.65 20.86 4.12
N ASN A 253 11.59 20.36 4.78
CA ASN A 253 10.38 19.82 4.15
C ASN A 253 10.64 18.69 3.14
N GLY A 254 11.87 18.17 3.04
CA GLY A 254 12.24 17.02 2.22
C GLY A 254 11.84 15.70 2.87
N PRO A 255 11.91 14.56 2.15
CA PRO A 255 11.66 13.25 2.75
C PRO A 255 12.81 12.83 3.68
N GLN A 256 12.50 12.53 4.94
CA GLN A 256 13.37 11.84 5.88
C GLN A 256 12.98 10.36 5.93
N GLU A 257 13.93 9.46 5.65
CA GLU A 257 13.73 8.02 5.74
C GLU A 257 13.97 7.52 7.16
N LEU A 258 13.08 6.64 7.64
CA LEU A 258 13.14 6.05 8.97
C LEU A 258 13.29 4.54 8.87
N THR A 259 14.27 4.02 9.61
CA THR A 259 14.45 2.59 9.83
C THR A 259 13.75 2.16 11.12
N HIS A 260 13.24 0.93 11.14
CA HIS A 260 12.56 0.40 12.30
C HIS A 260 13.51 -0.06 13.40
N TYR A 261 13.04 -0.04 14.65
CA TYR A 261 13.71 -0.60 15.82
C TYR A 261 12.82 -1.68 16.49
N PRO A 262 13.41 -2.82 16.94
CA PRO A 262 14.79 -3.22 16.73
C PRO A 262 15.05 -3.59 15.26
N THR A 263 16.27 -3.37 14.78
CA THR A 263 16.67 -3.70 13.39
C THR A 263 16.68 -5.21 13.14
N SER A 264 16.78 -6.02 14.20
CA SER A 264 16.77 -7.48 14.16
C SER A 264 15.39 -8.09 14.43
N ALA A 265 14.31 -7.32 14.33
CA ALA A 265 12.94 -7.82 14.54
C ALA A 265 12.59 -8.94 13.55
N ALA A 266 11.93 -10.00 14.00
CA ALA A 266 11.36 -11.00 13.10
C ALA A 266 10.07 -10.45 12.45
N LEU A 267 9.69 -10.93 11.26
CA LEU A 267 8.58 -10.38 10.44
C LEU A 267 7.19 -10.31 11.13
N GLY A 268 6.98 -10.95 12.27
CA GLY A 268 5.73 -10.86 13.06
C GLY A 268 5.82 -9.95 14.29
N ASP A 269 7.02 -9.47 14.62
CA ASP A 269 7.26 -8.66 15.81
C ASP A 269 6.78 -7.22 15.58
N PRO A 270 6.27 -6.54 16.64
CA PRO A 270 6.02 -5.11 16.54
C PRO A 270 7.33 -4.34 16.48
N VAL A 271 7.39 -3.36 15.59
CA VAL A 271 8.54 -2.48 15.41
C VAL A 271 8.14 -1.02 15.58
N THR A 272 9.15 -0.16 15.78
CA THR A 272 8.94 1.25 16.06
C THR A 272 9.83 2.13 15.17
N TYR A 273 9.25 3.19 14.61
CA TYR A 273 9.96 4.26 13.89
C TYR A 273 9.81 5.54 14.70
N SER A 274 10.89 6.29 14.88
CA SER A 274 10.87 7.52 15.68
C SER A 274 11.65 8.63 14.99
N PHE A 275 11.14 9.85 15.11
CA PHE A 275 11.79 11.06 14.61
C PHE A 275 11.43 12.26 15.49
N SER A 276 12.31 13.25 15.53
CA SER A 276 12.06 14.50 16.26
C SER A 276 11.47 15.53 15.31
N TRP A 277 10.54 16.32 15.81
CA TRP A 277 9.98 17.47 15.11
C TRP A 277 10.50 18.76 15.73
N SER A 278 10.59 19.87 14.99
CA SER A 278 10.91 21.18 15.57
C SER A 278 9.63 21.96 15.84
N GLY A 279 9.42 22.37 17.09
CA GLY A 279 8.21 23.09 17.51
C GLY A 279 6.96 22.20 17.55
N VAL A 280 5.80 22.77 17.23
CA VAL A 280 4.51 22.04 17.33
C VAL A 280 4.35 21.07 16.17
N VAL A 281 4.09 19.80 16.49
CA VAL A 281 3.76 18.73 15.54
C VAL A 281 2.43 19.07 14.85
N PRO A 282 2.37 19.30 13.52
CA PRO A 282 1.12 19.58 12.83
C PRO A 282 0.16 18.39 12.91
N ASP A 283 -1.14 18.68 12.94
CA ASP A 283 -2.18 17.65 12.97
C ASP A 283 -2.26 16.87 11.66
N ASN A 284 -2.04 17.54 10.52
CA ASN A 284 -2.03 16.92 9.20
C ASN A 284 -0.61 16.68 8.74
N GLN A 285 -0.24 15.41 8.54
CA GLN A 285 1.08 15.07 8.04
C GLN A 285 1.03 13.95 7.03
N THR A 286 1.96 14.05 6.07
CA THR A 286 2.19 13.00 5.09
C THR A 286 3.02 11.87 5.68
N ARG A 287 2.70 10.63 5.30
CA ARG A 287 3.49 9.43 5.56
C ARG A 287 3.62 8.66 4.26
N SER A 288 4.82 8.20 3.94
CA SER A 288 5.05 7.22 2.87
C SER A 288 5.48 5.90 3.47
N PHE A 289 4.84 4.82 3.02
CA PHE A 289 5.22 3.45 3.33
C PHE A 289 5.84 2.84 2.09
N VAL A 290 7.09 2.40 2.20
CA VAL A 290 7.91 1.93 1.09
C VAL A 290 8.23 0.46 1.32
N PHE A 291 7.85 -0.39 0.37
CA PHE A 291 8.09 -1.83 0.41
C PHE A 291 9.07 -2.19 -0.71
N SER A 292 10.30 -2.52 -0.33
CA SER A 292 11.40 -2.83 -1.24
C SER A 292 11.60 -4.34 -1.38
N ASN A 293 12.50 -4.77 -2.26
CA ASN A 293 12.76 -6.18 -2.60
C ASN A 293 11.51 -6.99 -3.00
N LEU A 294 10.46 -6.34 -3.51
CA LEU A 294 9.31 -7.05 -4.10
C LEU A 294 9.76 -7.67 -5.42
N ASN A 295 9.36 -8.92 -5.71
CA ASN A 295 9.69 -9.55 -6.99
C ASN A 295 8.44 -9.58 -7.87
N VAL A 296 8.52 -9.03 -9.09
CA VAL A 296 7.37 -8.89 -9.99
C VAL A 296 6.76 -10.23 -10.41
N LEU A 297 7.52 -11.34 -10.36
CA LEU A 297 7.02 -12.68 -10.65
C LEU A 297 6.20 -13.28 -9.49
N ARG A 298 6.25 -12.66 -8.32
CA ARG A 298 5.42 -12.98 -7.14
C ARG A 298 4.31 -11.97 -6.95
N THR A 299 4.65 -10.69 -7.06
CA THR A 299 3.77 -9.54 -6.82
C THR A 299 3.72 -8.71 -8.10
N GLU A 300 2.89 -9.14 -9.05
CA GLU A 300 2.81 -8.52 -10.38
C GLU A 300 2.17 -7.13 -10.35
N ASN A 301 1.38 -6.85 -9.32
CA ASN A 301 0.86 -5.52 -9.01
C ASN A 301 0.58 -5.39 -7.51
N ALA A 302 0.45 -4.15 -7.04
CA ALA A 302 0.12 -3.84 -5.65
C ALA A 302 -0.91 -2.71 -5.56
N ARG A 303 -1.71 -2.73 -4.49
CA ARG A 303 -2.66 -1.66 -4.16
C ARG A 303 -2.66 -1.39 -2.66
N GLY A 304 -2.25 -0.19 -2.30
CA GLY A 304 -2.26 0.31 -0.93
C GLY A 304 -3.66 0.75 -0.52
N ARG A 305 -3.99 0.44 0.73
CA ARG A 305 -5.26 0.74 1.34
C ARG A 305 -5.06 1.11 2.80
N MET A 306 -5.73 2.16 3.24
CA MET A 306 -5.70 2.56 4.65
C MET A 306 -7.10 2.91 5.17
N TRP A 307 -7.38 2.53 6.41
CA TRP A 307 -8.55 2.99 7.15
C TRP A 307 -8.21 3.22 8.62
N LEU A 308 -9.09 3.93 9.29
CA LEU A 308 -8.97 4.29 10.70
C LEU A 308 -10.13 3.70 11.48
N THR A 309 -9.84 3.29 12.70
CA THR A 309 -10.84 3.03 13.73
C THR A 309 -10.59 3.97 14.89
N ARG A 310 -11.65 4.54 15.45
CA ARG A 310 -11.59 5.43 16.60
C ARG A 310 -12.20 4.74 17.80
N ASN A 311 -11.63 4.97 18.97
CA ASN A 311 -12.03 4.39 20.25
C ASN A 311 -11.72 2.89 20.43
N GLU A 312 -11.13 2.23 19.43
CA GLU A 312 -10.75 0.82 19.57
C GLU A 312 -9.67 0.61 20.66
N ASN A 313 -8.90 1.66 20.99
CA ASN A 313 -7.87 1.67 22.03
C ASN A 313 -8.26 2.39 23.33
N LEU A 314 -9.54 2.54 23.70
CA LEU A 314 -9.97 3.20 24.96
C LEU A 314 -9.57 2.46 26.26
N GLY A 315 -8.62 1.54 26.21
CA GLY A 315 -8.10 0.83 27.37
C GLY A 315 -7.86 -0.64 27.04
N GLU A 316 -6.61 -1.02 26.80
CA GLU A 316 -6.19 -2.42 26.82
C GLU A 316 -6.01 -2.85 28.28
N LEU A 317 -7.12 -3.08 28.99
CA LEU A 317 -7.12 -3.73 30.30
C LEU A 317 -7.26 -5.23 30.07
N GLU A 318 -6.17 -5.99 30.24
CA GLU A 318 -6.11 -7.46 30.27
C GLU A 318 -7.23 -8.19 29.49
N GLY A 319 -7.12 -8.22 28.16
CA GLY A 319 -8.03 -8.99 27.30
C GLY A 319 -9.42 -8.39 27.10
N ARG A 320 -9.72 -7.19 27.64
CA ARG A 320 -10.96 -6.47 27.37
C ARG A 320 -10.78 -5.54 26.17
N THR A 321 -11.66 -5.68 25.18
CA THR A 321 -11.74 -4.78 24.03
C THR A 321 -12.85 -3.76 24.24
N THR A 322 -12.73 -2.57 23.64
CA THR A 322 -13.85 -1.63 23.56
C THR A 322 -15.07 -2.33 22.97
N ASN A 323 -16.25 -2.08 23.52
CA ASN A 323 -17.48 -2.58 22.94
C ASN A 323 -17.63 -2.04 21.51
N GLU A 324 -17.79 -2.93 20.54
CA GLU A 324 -17.85 -2.66 19.09
C GLU A 324 -18.81 -1.52 18.71
N ARG A 325 -19.89 -1.32 19.47
CA ARG A 325 -20.85 -0.22 19.26
C ARG A 325 -20.26 1.18 19.50
N PHE A 326 -19.13 1.28 20.17
CA PHE A 326 -18.40 2.52 20.44
C PHE A 326 -17.19 2.72 19.53
N VAL A 327 -16.91 1.76 18.65
CA VAL A 327 -15.82 1.83 17.69
C VAL A 327 -16.32 2.44 16.39
N TYR A 328 -15.90 3.66 16.11
CA TYR A 328 -16.21 4.34 14.84
C TYR A 328 -15.15 3.98 13.80
N ARG A 329 -15.54 3.85 12.52
CA ARG A 329 -14.61 3.45 11.44
C ARG A 329 -14.75 4.38 10.26
N SER A 330 -13.62 4.78 9.67
CA SER A 330 -13.63 5.52 8.41
C SER A 330 -13.93 4.57 7.25
N GLY A 331 -14.18 5.15 6.07
CA GLY A 331 -14.02 4.40 4.83
C GLY A 331 -12.55 4.02 4.62
N ALA A 332 -12.31 3.08 3.70
CA ALA A 332 -10.96 2.76 3.25
C ALA A 332 -10.56 3.67 2.10
N SER A 333 -9.38 4.24 2.20
CA SER A 333 -8.75 5.09 1.21
C SER A 333 -7.82 4.24 0.35
N GLU A 334 -8.09 4.18 -0.95
CA GLU A 334 -7.36 3.35 -1.91
C GLU A 334 -7.49 3.94 -3.32
N PHE A 335 -6.55 3.61 -4.19
CA PHE A 335 -6.74 3.85 -5.63
C PHE A 335 -7.75 2.86 -6.21
N THR A 336 -8.43 3.27 -7.27
CA THR A 336 -9.33 2.38 -8.01
C THR A 336 -8.56 1.19 -8.58
N ASP A 337 -7.47 1.48 -9.29
CA ASP A 337 -6.67 0.49 -9.99
C ASP A 337 -5.39 0.12 -9.22
N PRO A 338 -5.03 -1.19 -9.20
CA PRO A 338 -3.73 -1.61 -8.69
C PRO A 338 -2.60 -1.08 -9.57
N LEU A 339 -1.48 -0.75 -8.95
CA LEU A 339 -0.27 -0.33 -9.64
C LEU A 339 0.51 -1.55 -10.12
N GLN A 340 0.73 -1.63 -11.43
CA GLN A 340 1.60 -2.63 -12.05
C GLN A 340 2.93 -1.97 -12.44
N PRO A 341 4.08 -2.46 -11.94
CA PRO A 341 5.38 -1.95 -12.34
C PRO A 341 5.70 -2.34 -13.78
N TYR A 342 6.49 -1.51 -14.46
CA TYR A 342 7.14 -1.86 -15.72
C TYR A 342 8.65 -1.89 -15.50
N ILE A 343 9.23 -3.09 -15.47
CA ILE A 343 10.66 -3.29 -15.25
C ILE A 343 11.34 -3.54 -16.60
N ASP A 344 12.21 -2.63 -17.02
CA ASP A 344 12.97 -2.75 -18.27
C ASP A 344 14.47 -2.59 -17.99
N ARG A 345 15.20 -3.71 -18.08
CA ARG A 345 16.65 -3.78 -17.82
C ARG A 345 17.39 -3.77 -19.15
N THR A 346 18.17 -2.73 -19.38
CA THR A 346 18.92 -2.52 -20.63
C THR A 346 20.42 -2.76 -20.49
N VAL A 347 20.90 -2.97 -19.27
CA VAL A 347 22.31 -3.21 -18.96
C VAL A 347 22.69 -4.64 -19.38
N PRO A 348 23.79 -4.83 -20.12
CA PRO A 348 24.25 -6.16 -20.49
C PRO A 348 24.52 -7.04 -19.27
N VAL A 349 24.03 -8.28 -19.32
CA VAL A 349 24.26 -9.29 -18.27
C VAL A 349 25.03 -10.46 -18.87
N ASP A 350 26.24 -10.72 -18.37
CA ASP A 350 26.99 -11.92 -18.74
C ASP A 350 26.39 -13.14 -18.02
N ILE A 351 25.74 -14.01 -18.79
CA ILE A 351 25.10 -15.22 -18.28
C ILE A 351 26.15 -16.14 -17.67
N ALA A 352 27.33 -16.27 -18.28
CA ALA A 352 28.37 -17.18 -17.79
C ALA A 352 28.96 -16.74 -16.45
N ALA A 353 29.00 -15.43 -16.19
CA ALA A 353 29.41 -14.87 -14.90
C ALA A 353 28.29 -14.92 -13.83
N SER A 354 27.03 -14.98 -14.26
CA SER A 354 25.86 -14.84 -13.38
C SER A 354 25.35 -16.16 -12.81
N VAL A 355 25.77 -17.32 -13.35
CA VAL A 355 25.21 -18.63 -12.97
C VAL A 355 26.28 -19.71 -12.81
N THR A 356 25.99 -20.69 -11.96
CA THR A 356 26.77 -21.92 -11.91
C THR A 356 26.28 -22.87 -13.00
N LYS A 357 27.08 -23.05 -14.05
CA LYS A 357 26.76 -23.95 -15.18
C LYS A 357 26.62 -25.41 -14.72
N THR A 358 25.74 -26.16 -15.39
CA THR A 358 25.63 -27.62 -15.19
C THR A 358 26.49 -28.42 -16.17
N SER A 359 26.84 -27.82 -17.32
CA SER A 359 27.75 -28.39 -18.32
C SER A 359 28.35 -27.27 -19.18
N ASP A 360 29.44 -27.57 -19.89
CA ASP A 360 30.00 -26.68 -20.91
C ASP A 360 29.21 -26.75 -22.22
N SER A 361 27.93 -26.37 -22.15
CA SER A 361 27.04 -26.30 -23.30
C SER A 361 26.05 -25.15 -23.11
N LEU A 362 25.45 -24.65 -24.20
CA LEU A 362 24.45 -23.59 -24.12
C LEU A 362 23.30 -23.94 -23.16
N VAL A 363 22.79 -25.18 -23.23
CA VAL A 363 21.76 -25.68 -22.29
C VAL A 363 22.27 -25.63 -20.85
N GLY A 364 23.54 -25.99 -20.63
CA GLY A 364 24.19 -25.98 -19.33
C GLY A 364 24.26 -24.62 -18.63
N TYR A 365 24.20 -23.52 -19.39
CA TYR A 365 24.11 -22.16 -18.83
C TYR A 365 22.68 -21.60 -18.85
N LEU A 366 21.90 -21.87 -19.88
CA LEU A 366 20.52 -21.35 -19.97
C LEU A 366 19.59 -21.96 -18.93
N THR A 367 19.74 -23.26 -18.61
CA THR A 367 18.92 -23.90 -17.57
C THR A 367 19.09 -23.24 -16.20
N PRO A 368 20.31 -23.08 -15.64
CA PRO A 368 20.47 -22.39 -14.35
C PRO A 368 20.07 -20.91 -14.43
N MET A 369 20.28 -20.23 -15.57
CA MET A 369 19.80 -18.85 -15.76
C MET A 369 18.27 -18.74 -15.65
N PHE A 370 17.52 -19.58 -16.37
CA PHE A 370 16.06 -19.58 -16.25
C PHE A 370 15.59 -20.02 -14.86
N ASN A 371 16.27 -20.99 -14.24
CA ASN A 371 15.97 -21.36 -12.86
C ASN A 371 16.15 -20.18 -11.90
N GLU A 372 17.19 -19.35 -12.08
CA GLU A 372 17.44 -18.19 -11.23
C GLU A 372 16.39 -17.10 -11.44
N ILE A 373 16.11 -16.73 -12.69
CA ILE A 373 15.11 -15.70 -13.03
C ILE A 373 13.73 -16.10 -12.52
N PHE A 374 13.32 -17.36 -12.76
CA PHE A 374 12.00 -17.85 -12.39
C PHE A 374 11.96 -18.52 -11.01
N LYS A 375 13.05 -18.46 -10.23
CA LYS A 375 13.21 -19.14 -8.93
C LYS A 375 12.04 -18.87 -8.01
N ILE A 376 11.69 -17.59 -7.86
CA ILE A 376 10.62 -17.17 -6.96
C ILE A 376 9.26 -17.71 -7.40
N ALA A 377 8.97 -17.76 -8.70
CA ALA A 377 7.74 -18.36 -9.20
C ALA A 377 7.71 -19.88 -8.93
N ILE A 378 8.81 -20.57 -9.25
CA ILE A 378 8.97 -22.02 -9.10
C ILE A 378 8.85 -22.44 -7.63
N ASP A 379 9.62 -21.81 -6.74
CA ASP A 379 9.73 -22.21 -5.33
C ASP A 379 8.44 -21.95 -4.54
N ASN A 380 7.63 -20.98 -4.96
CA ASN A 380 6.42 -20.57 -4.25
C ASN A 380 5.12 -21.10 -4.90
N GLY A 381 5.24 -21.96 -5.92
CA GLY A 381 4.08 -22.60 -6.57
C GLY A 381 3.24 -21.65 -7.42
N TYR A 382 3.80 -20.54 -7.89
CA TYR A 382 3.15 -19.70 -8.89
C TYR A 382 3.29 -20.35 -10.28
N PRO A 383 2.29 -20.19 -11.17
CA PRO A 383 2.39 -20.71 -12.52
C PRO A 383 3.53 -20.04 -13.29
N TRP A 384 4.11 -20.77 -14.24
CA TRP A 384 5.06 -20.16 -15.18
C TRP A 384 4.37 -19.03 -15.94
N PRO A 385 4.97 -17.83 -15.97
CA PRO A 385 4.36 -16.70 -16.67
C PRO A 385 4.50 -16.88 -18.18
N LEU A 386 3.59 -16.25 -18.91
CA LEU A 386 3.71 -16.13 -20.35
C LEU A 386 5.02 -15.37 -20.67
N THR A 387 5.84 -15.95 -21.53
CA THR A 387 7.22 -15.55 -21.75
C THR A 387 7.51 -15.43 -23.25
N LYS A 388 8.25 -14.40 -23.63
CA LYS A 388 8.80 -14.20 -24.97
C LYS A 388 10.32 -14.13 -24.89
N VAL A 389 11.01 -14.83 -25.78
CA VAL A 389 12.47 -14.74 -25.93
C VAL A 389 12.84 -14.41 -27.37
N GLY A 390 13.72 -13.43 -27.52
CA GLY A 390 14.45 -13.15 -28.75
C GLY A 390 15.92 -13.52 -28.57
N CYS A 391 16.57 -13.93 -29.66
CA CYS A 391 18.01 -14.14 -29.69
C CYS A 391 18.60 -13.58 -30.98
N ARG A 392 19.74 -12.92 -30.84
CA ARG A 392 20.58 -12.44 -31.93
C ARG A 392 22.02 -12.91 -31.74
N TYR A 393 22.71 -13.13 -32.84
CA TYR A 393 24.12 -13.48 -32.85
C TYR A 393 24.94 -12.24 -33.14
N GLY A 394 25.72 -11.80 -32.15
CA GLY A 394 26.66 -10.69 -32.27
C GLY A 394 28.07 -11.21 -32.58
N HIS A 395 28.79 -10.53 -33.47
CA HIS A 395 30.21 -10.78 -33.67
C HIS A 395 30.95 -9.50 -34.05
N ASP A 396 32.24 -9.44 -33.74
CA ASP A 396 33.13 -8.38 -34.20
C ASP A 396 33.70 -8.73 -35.57
N PRO A 397 33.35 -7.99 -36.65
CA PRO A 397 33.89 -8.24 -37.99
C PRO A 397 35.39 -7.94 -38.08
N ARG A 398 35.97 -7.18 -37.15
CA ARG A 398 37.42 -6.90 -37.09
C ARG A 398 38.21 -8.12 -36.62
N ASN A 399 37.53 -9.12 -36.04
CA ASN A 399 38.14 -10.31 -35.46
C ASN A 399 39.21 -9.98 -34.39
N ALA A 400 39.06 -8.85 -33.69
CA ALA A 400 40.11 -8.22 -32.89
C ALA A 400 40.09 -8.60 -31.40
N ALA A 401 38.95 -9.04 -30.86
CA ALA A 401 38.77 -9.32 -29.43
C ALA A 401 38.83 -10.82 -29.11
N PHE A 402 39.90 -11.23 -28.42
CA PHE A 402 40.05 -12.55 -27.81
C PHE A 402 40.51 -12.41 -26.34
N PRO A 403 39.72 -12.87 -25.35
CA PRO A 403 38.39 -13.47 -25.45
C PRO A 403 37.29 -12.47 -25.86
N VAL A 404 36.12 -12.98 -26.28
CA VAL A 404 34.92 -12.16 -26.53
C VAL A 404 34.50 -11.48 -25.24
N LEU A 405 34.45 -10.14 -25.24
CA LEU A 405 34.06 -9.33 -24.08
C LEU A 405 32.55 -9.02 -24.03
N GLY A 406 31.79 -9.50 -25.02
CA GLY A 406 30.35 -9.31 -25.10
C GLY A 406 29.92 -7.87 -25.43
N PRO A 407 28.61 -7.57 -25.33
CA PRO A 407 28.07 -6.22 -25.50
C PRO A 407 28.57 -5.26 -24.40
N GLY A 408 28.99 -4.05 -24.79
CA GLY A 408 29.60 -3.06 -23.90
C GLY A 408 30.19 -1.84 -24.64
N VAL A 409 31.37 -1.36 -24.23
CA VAL A 409 31.98 -0.13 -24.79
C VAL A 409 32.25 -0.24 -26.30
N ASP A 410 32.46 -1.45 -26.81
CA ASP A 410 32.70 -1.73 -28.24
C ASP A 410 31.41 -2.02 -29.05
N ASP A 411 30.23 -1.76 -28.49
CA ASP A 411 28.93 -2.06 -29.11
C ASP A 411 28.79 -1.55 -30.56
N GLN A 412 29.40 -0.40 -30.84
CA GLN A 412 29.36 0.23 -32.17
C GLN A 412 30.01 -0.61 -33.27
N PHE A 413 30.84 -1.60 -32.93
CA PHE A 413 31.55 -2.44 -33.89
C PHE A 413 30.88 -3.81 -34.11
N PHE A 414 29.93 -4.21 -33.26
CA PHE A 414 29.29 -5.50 -33.40
C PHE A 414 28.25 -5.51 -34.52
N VAL A 415 28.30 -6.57 -35.33
CA VAL A 415 27.26 -6.88 -36.32
C VAL A 415 26.34 -7.94 -35.73
N TYR A 416 25.04 -7.67 -35.75
CA TYR A 416 24.01 -8.57 -35.23
C TYR A 416 23.25 -9.27 -36.35
N LEU A 417 23.11 -10.58 -36.24
CA LEU A 417 22.26 -11.40 -37.10
C LEU A 417 21.08 -11.93 -36.29
N PRO A 418 19.84 -11.86 -36.80
CA PRO A 418 18.69 -12.44 -36.12
C PRO A 418 18.83 -13.97 -36.09
N VAL A 419 18.63 -14.56 -34.91
CA VAL A 419 18.62 -16.02 -34.73
C VAL A 419 17.19 -16.51 -34.54
N MET A 420 16.46 -15.91 -33.60
CA MET A 420 15.06 -16.23 -33.35
C MET A 420 14.32 -15.06 -32.68
N ASP A 421 13.01 -15.00 -32.91
CA ASP A 421 12.07 -14.20 -32.13
C ASP A 421 10.81 -15.04 -31.90
N HIS A 422 10.62 -15.54 -30.68
CA HIS A 422 9.48 -16.41 -30.37
C HIS A 422 8.24 -15.57 -30.02
N VAL A 423 7.05 -16.04 -30.40
CA VAL A 423 5.79 -15.46 -29.89
C VAL A 423 5.66 -15.73 -28.40
N PRO A 424 4.90 -14.95 -27.61
CA PRO A 424 4.73 -15.26 -26.19
C PRO A 424 4.15 -16.68 -26.00
N PHE A 425 4.76 -17.48 -25.14
CA PHE A 425 4.32 -18.84 -24.79
C PHE A 425 4.60 -19.14 -23.32
N GLN A 426 3.94 -20.16 -22.77
CA GLN A 426 4.15 -20.56 -21.39
C GLN A 426 5.15 -21.73 -21.33
N PRO A 427 6.37 -21.55 -20.78
CA PRO A 427 7.33 -22.63 -20.65
C PRO A 427 6.83 -23.68 -19.65
N SER A 428 7.16 -24.95 -19.90
CA SER A 428 6.82 -26.06 -18.99
C SER A 428 7.86 -26.27 -17.88
N SER A 429 9.13 -25.93 -18.14
CA SER A 429 10.24 -25.94 -17.19
C SER A 429 11.43 -25.17 -17.75
N ALA A 430 12.38 -24.78 -16.89
CA ALA A 430 13.64 -24.16 -17.30
C ALA A 430 14.46 -25.05 -18.25
N SER A 431 14.52 -26.36 -17.97
CA SER A 431 15.26 -27.32 -18.79
C SER A 431 14.63 -27.50 -20.17
N ALA A 432 13.31 -27.64 -20.26
CA ALA A 432 12.61 -27.73 -21.55
C ALA A 432 12.84 -26.44 -22.36
N PHE A 433 12.66 -25.28 -21.72
CA PHE A 433 12.86 -24.00 -22.38
C PHE A 433 14.29 -23.81 -22.90
N ALA A 434 15.30 -24.13 -22.09
CA ALA A 434 16.70 -24.08 -22.51
C ALA A 434 17.01 -25.01 -23.69
N ASN A 435 16.42 -26.22 -23.71
CA ASN A 435 16.59 -27.16 -24.81
C ASN A 435 15.94 -26.64 -26.10
N ASP A 436 14.75 -26.07 -26.03
CA ASP A 436 14.04 -25.51 -27.19
C ASP A 436 14.85 -24.36 -27.81
N VAL A 437 15.32 -23.42 -26.97
CA VAL A 437 16.18 -22.31 -27.40
C VAL A 437 17.47 -22.82 -28.03
N ALA A 438 18.15 -23.79 -27.40
CA ALA A 438 19.39 -24.36 -27.92
C ALA A 438 19.18 -25.16 -29.22
N ALA A 439 18.03 -25.81 -29.40
CA ALA A 439 17.69 -26.52 -30.64
C ALA A 439 17.51 -25.54 -31.81
N VAL A 440 16.82 -24.42 -31.58
CA VAL A 440 16.65 -23.36 -32.59
C VAL A 440 17.99 -22.74 -32.97
N ILE A 441 18.82 -22.41 -31.99
CA ILE A 441 20.16 -21.86 -32.23
C ILE A 441 21.03 -22.82 -33.03
N ARG A 442 21.06 -24.12 -32.68
CA ARG A 442 21.84 -25.13 -33.45
C ARG A 442 21.36 -25.27 -34.89
N THR A 443 20.05 -25.20 -35.11
CA THR A 443 19.45 -25.24 -36.46
C THR A 443 19.91 -24.04 -37.27
N TRP A 444 19.87 -22.85 -36.67
CA TRP A 444 20.34 -21.62 -37.29
C TRP A 444 21.85 -21.63 -37.56
N GLU A 445 22.68 -22.09 -36.61
CA GLU A 445 24.13 -22.20 -36.79
C GLU A 445 24.50 -23.11 -37.98
N THR A 446 23.78 -24.21 -38.13
CA THR A 446 23.97 -25.16 -39.23
C THR A 446 23.62 -24.50 -40.56
N ALA A 447 22.47 -23.80 -40.62
CA ALA A 447 22.03 -23.10 -41.83
C ALA A 447 23.00 -21.97 -42.24
N MET A 448 23.56 -21.26 -41.25
CA MET A 448 24.49 -20.14 -41.46
C MET A 448 25.96 -20.57 -41.53
N GLN A 449 26.26 -21.87 -41.40
CA GLN A 449 27.61 -22.43 -41.41
C GLN A 449 28.58 -21.76 -40.41
N ILE A 450 28.07 -21.36 -39.24
CA ILE A 450 28.85 -20.64 -38.22
C ILE A 450 30.08 -21.44 -37.73
N PRO A 451 30.03 -22.78 -37.52
CA PRO A 451 31.21 -23.53 -37.08
C PRO A 451 32.42 -23.44 -38.02
N SER A 452 32.18 -23.19 -39.32
CA SER A 452 33.20 -22.94 -40.34
C SER A 452 33.47 -21.45 -40.61
N SER A 453 32.70 -20.55 -40.01
CA SER A 453 32.82 -19.10 -40.20
C SER A 453 34.11 -18.55 -39.56
N PRO A 454 34.75 -17.53 -40.15
CA PRO A 454 35.81 -16.76 -39.48
C PRO A 454 35.36 -16.14 -38.15
N THR A 455 34.05 -15.89 -37.99
CA THR A 455 33.45 -15.23 -36.82
C THR A 455 33.19 -16.20 -35.66
N LYS A 456 33.44 -17.49 -35.85
CA LYS A 456 33.10 -18.57 -34.89
C LYS A 456 33.68 -18.37 -33.49
N ARG A 457 34.83 -17.71 -33.44
CA ARG A 457 35.63 -17.51 -32.23
C ARG A 457 35.36 -16.13 -31.58
N THR A 458 34.84 -15.18 -32.33
CA THR A 458 34.46 -13.83 -31.83
C THR A 458 32.96 -13.65 -31.61
N GLY A 459 32.20 -14.74 -31.76
CA GLY A 459 30.74 -14.74 -31.66
C GLY A 459 30.21 -14.87 -30.24
N PHE A 460 29.06 -14.24 -30.01
CA PHE A 460 28.24 -14.42 -28.82
C PHE A 460 26.76 -14.41 -29.18
N TYR A 461 25.95 -15.02 -28.31
CA TYR A 461 24.50 -14.90 -28.37
C TYR A 461 24.04 -13.84 -27.40
N GLU A 462 23.14 -12.98 -27.85
CA GLU A 462 22.48 -11.98 -27.03
C GLU A 462 20.96 -12.27 -27.03
N PHE A 463 20.37 -12.25 -25.84
CA PHE A 463 18.99 -12.62 -25.56
C PHE A 463 18.22 -11.44 -24.97
N ASP A 464 16.99 -11.31 -25.44
CA ASP A 464 15.98 -10.43 -24.86
C ASP A 464 14.83 -11.30 -24.34
N LEU A 465 14.57 -11.24 -23.03
CA LEU A 465 13.48 -11.95 -22.36
C LEU A 465 12.40 -10.96 -21.95
N SER A 466 11.15 -11.24 -22.29
CA SER A 466 9.99 -10.48 -21.82
C SER A 466 9.03 -11.42 -21.11
N VAL A 467 8.59 -11.03 -19.92
CA VAL A 467 7.64 -11.78 -19.10
C VAL A 467 6.36 -10.95 -18.97
N PHE A 468 5.23 -11.58 -19.20
CA PHE A 468 3.91 -10.94 -19.21
C PHE A 468 3.14 -11.28 -17.94
N SER A 469 2.22 -10.38 -17.58
CA SER A 469 1.34 -10.56 -16.42
C SER A 469 0.44 -11.78 -16.58
N THR A 470 0.24 -12.52 -15.49
CA THR A 470 -0.76 -13.59 -15.41
C THR A 470 -2.16 -13.08 -15.02
N LEU A 471 -2.28 -11.80 -14.64
CA LEU A 471 -3.50 -11.20 -14.11
C LEU A 471 -4.40 -10.56 -15.18
N SER A 472 -3.87 -10.29 -16.37
CA SER A 472 -4.64 -9.68 -17.47
C SER A 472 -5.04 -10.72 -18.50
N ASN A 473 -6.33 -10.79 -18.83
CA ASN A 473 -6.85 -11.66 -19.89
C ASN A 473 -6.51 -11.16 -21.31
N SER A 474 -5.99 -9.94 -21.45
CA SER A 474 -5.47 -9.37 -22.68
C SER A 474 -3.93 -9.50 -22.72
N MET A 475 -3.36 -9.77 -23.89
CA MET A 475 -1.91 -9.72 -24.11
C MET A 475 -1.42 -8.27 -23.96
N GLY A 476 -1.22 -7.83 -22.72
CA GLY A 476 -0.79 -6.48 -22.35
C GLY A 476 0.72 -6.27 -22.45
N THR A 477 1.18 -5.13 -21.96
CA THR A 477 2.61 -4.80 -21.83
C THR A 477 3.31 -5.80 -20.89
N PRO A 478 4.55 -6.26 -21.18
CA PRO A 478 5.29 -7.12 -20.27
C PRO A 478 5.58 -6.42 -18.94
N VAL A 479 5.54 -7.17 -17.84
CA VAL A 479 5.87 -6.69 -16.49
C VAL A 479 7.38 -6.65 -16.24
N LEU A 480 8.12 -7.51 -16.96
CA LEU A 480 9.57 -7.60 -16.91
C LEU A 480 10.14 -7.73 -18.31
N ARG A 481 11.16 -6.94 -18.63
CA ARG A 481 11.99 -7.07 -19.81
C ARG A 481 13.45 -7.09 -19.38
N LEU A 482 14.12 -8.20 -19.63
CA LEU A 482 15.56 -8.33 -19.48
C LEU A 482 16.18 -8.30 -20.87
N ARG A 483 16.88 -7.22 -21.19
CA ARG A 483 17.51 -7.06 -22.50
C ARG A 483 19.01 -7.30 -22.39
N ARG A 484 19.60 -7.70 -23.50
CA ARG A 484 21.05 -7.80 -23.65
C ARG A 484 21.73 -8.80 -22.71
N MET A 485 21.03 -9.86 -22.32
CA MET A 485 21.66 -10.98 -21.62
C MET A 485 22.49 -11.75 -22.62
N TRP A 486 23.75 -12.05 -22.35
CA TRP A 486 24.63 -12.61 -23.37
C TRP A 486 25.50 -13.75 -22.87
N ILE A 487 25.93 -14.58 -23.82
CA ILE A 487 26.87 -15.66 -23.57
C ILE A 487 27.75 -15.88 -24.78
N LYS A 488 29.04 -16.15 -24.55
CA LYS A 488 29.96 -16.53 -25.63
C LYS A 488 29.46 -17.78 -26.35
N ARG A 489 29.76 -17.87 -27.65
CA ARG A 489 29.51 -19.08 -28.43
C ARG A 489 30.38 -20.24 -27.91
N PHE A 490 29.82 -21.45 -27.93
CA PHE A 490 30.52 -22.69 -27.61
C PHE A 490 31.06 -23.35 -28.88
N ASP A 491 32.22 -24.00 -28.80
CA ASP A 491 32.81 -24.75 -29.91
C ASP A 491 32.25 -26.17 -30.02
#